data_AF-A0A0C9UHS0-F1
#
_entry.id   AF-A0A0C9UHS0-F1
#
_cell.length_a   1.000
_cell.length_b   1.000
_cell.length_c   1.000
_cell.angle_alpha   90.00
_cell.angle_beta   90.00
_cell.angle_gamma   90.00
#
_symmetry.space_group_name_H-M   'P 1'
#
loop_
_entity.id
_entity.type
_entity.pdbx_description
1 polymer ?
#
loop_
_entity_poly.entity_id
_entity_poly.type
_entity_poly.pdbx_seq_one_letter_code
_entity_poly.pdbx_strand_id
1 'polypeptide(L)'
;MPALRMILGSPGGAGKSQVFDAIKEFYSQMGHASQIKITAPTGLAANHVGGSTIHSEASLRTKQDVLYTDTPAGQQLRSNLEERWFGISAHISDEIYFLGALDFQLMSKNLRLAK
;
A
#
# COMPACT_ATOMS: atom_id res chain seq x y z
N MET A 1 -9.69 3.23 -18.30
CA MET A 1 -10.16 4.26 -17.34
C MET A 1 -9.01 4.61 -16.40
N PRO A 2 -8.80 5.89 -16.04
CA PRO A 2 -7.77 6.26 -15.07
C PRO A 2 -8.10 5.69 -13.68
N ALA A 3 -7.09 5.28 -12.92
CA ALA A 3 -7.29 4.79 -11.55
C ALA A 3 -7.81 5.90 -10.63
N LEU A 4 -8.82 5.59 -9.81
CA LEU A 4 -9.33 6.51 -8.79
C LEU A 4 -8.21 6.86 -7.79
N ARG A 5 -8.06 8.14 -7.49
CA ARG A 5 -7.20 8.66 -6.42
C ARG A 5 -8.02 9.59 -5.56
N MET A 6 -8.13 9.26 -4.27
CA MET A 6 -8.99 9.96 -3.33
C MET A 6 -8.23 10.19 -2.03
N ILE A 7 -8.37 11.38 -1.45
CA ILE A 7 -7.96 11.68 -0.08
C ILE A 7 -9.25 11.92 0.71
N LEU A 8 -9.45 11.12 1.76
CA LEU A 8 -10.54 11.30 2.70
C LEU A 8 -9.99 11.94 3.97
N GLY A 9 -10.28 13.23 4.16
CA GLY A 9 -9.96 13.96 5.37
C GLY A 9 -11.14 13.99 6.34
N SER A 10 -10.86 13.83 7.63
CA SER A 10 -11.83 14.05 8.70
C SER A 10 -11.11 14.34 10.02
N PRO A 11 -11.76 14.99 11.00
CA PRO A 11 -11.24 15.08 12.36
C PRO A 11 -11.06 13.69 13.00
N GLY A 12 -10.15 13.58 13.97
CA GLY A 12 -10.00 12.36 14.76
C GLY A 12 -11.33 11.96 15.42
N GLY A 13 -11.66 10.66 15.36
CA GLY A 13 -12.91 10.14 15.93
C GLY A 13 -14.16 10.29 15.05
N ALA A 14 -14.07 10.88 13.85
CA ALA A 14 -15.21 11.04 12.94
C ALA A 14 -15.61 9.76 12.17
N GLY A 15 -15.16 8.58 12.62
CA GLY A 15 -15.57 7.29 12.03
C GLY A 15 -14.89 6.92 10.71
N LYS A 16 -13.70 7.44 10.39
CA LYS A 16 -12.95 7.08 9.17
C LYS A 16 -12.73 5.56 9.03
N SER A 17 -12.50 4.88 10.15
CA SER A 17 -12.37 3.42 10.18
C SER A 17 -13.62 2.69 9.68
N GLN A 18 -14.83 3.24 9.90
CA GLN A 18 -16.07 2.66 9.38
C GLN A 18 -16.12 2.69 7.85
N VAL A 19 -15.53 3.71 7.22
CA VAL A 19 -15.40 3.76 5.76
C VAL A 19 -14.46 2.65 5.28
N PHE A 20 -13.37 2.39 5.99
CA PHE A 20 -12.46 1.30 5.65
C PHE A 20 -13.11 -0.07 5.79
N ASP A 21 -13.89 -0.27 6.84
CA ASP A 21 -14.64 -1.50 7.07
C ASP A 21 -15.70 -1.72 5.99
N ALA A 22 -16.43 -0.67 5.59
CA ALA A 22 -17.40 -0.74 4.50
C ALA A 22 -16.74 -1.11 3.15
N ILE A 23 -15.55 -0.57 2.86
CA ILE A 23 -14.83 -0.90 1.61
C ILE A 23 -14.33 -2.35 1.65
N LYS A 24 -13.80 -2.83 2.78
CA LYS A 24 -13.41 -4.24 2.94
C LYS A 24 -14.59 -5.18 2.71
N GLU A 25 -15.72 -4.87 3.35
CA GLU A 25 -16.95 -5.65 3.23
C GLU A 25 -17.44 -5.67 1.77
N PHE A 26 -17.44 -4.53 1.09
CA PHE A 26 -17.78 -4.44 -0.33
C PHE A 26 -16.91 -5.36 -1.21
N TYR A 27 -15.59 -5.33 -1.03
CA TYR A 27 -14.68 -6.23 -1.74
C TYR A 27 -14.91 -7.70 -1.39
N SER A 28 -15.21 -8.00 -0.12
CA SER A 28 -15.54 -9.35 0.36
C SER A 28 -16.81 -9.90 -0.30
N GLN A 29 -17.89 -9.13 -0.31
CA GLN A 29 -19.17 -9.53 -0.91
C GLN A 29 -19.07 -9.75 -2.42
N MET A 30 -18.14 -9.06 -3.10
CA MET A 30 -17.85 -9.29 -4.52
C MET A 30 -16.92 -10.49 -4.78
N GLY A 31 -16.46 -11.20 -3.75
CA GLY A 31 -15.48 -12.28 -3.90
C GLY A 31 -14.07 -11.79 -4.29
N HIS A 32 -13.75 -10.55 -3.94
CA HIS A 32 -12.50 -9.87 -4.29
C HIS A 32 -11.69 -9.42 -3.07
N ALA A 33 -11.93 -10.00 -1.89
CA ALA A 33 -11.24 -9.64 -0.64
C ALA A 33 -9.71 -9.62 -0.75
N SER A 34 -9.12 -10.48 -1.58
CA SER A 34 -7.67 -10.52 -1.81
C SER A 34 -7.12 -9.38 -2.68
N GLN A 35 -7.97 -8.61 -3.35
CA GLN A 35 -7.55 -7.53 -4.25
C GLN A 35 -7.44 -6.16 -3.57
N ILE A 36 -7.77 -6.08 -2.27
CA ILE A 36 -7.62 -4.87 -1.47
C ILE A 36 -6.45 -4.99 -0.52
N LYS A 37 -5.60 -3.97 -0.48
CA LYS A 37 -4.51 -3.85 0.50
C LYS A 37 -4.69 -2.60 1.34
N ILE A 38 -4.55 -2.74 2.66
CA ILE A 38 -4.62 -1.62 3.60
C ILE A 38 -3.26 -1.47 4.27
N THR A 39 -2.76 -0.24 4.31
CA THR A 39 -1.47 0.08 4.94
C THR A 39 -1.55 1.29 5.83
N ALA A 40 -0.51 1.50 6.65
CA ALA A 40 -0.26 2.78 7.29
C ALA A 40 1.26 3.04 7.41
N PRO A 41 1.72 4.27 7.70
CA PRO A 41 3.15 4.55 7.85
C PRO A 41 3.78 3.92 9.09
N THR A 42 3.02 3.81 10.19
CA THR A 42 3.51 3.30 11.48
C THR A 42 2.93 1.92 11.78
N GLY A 43 3.67 1.10 12.55
CA GLY A 43 3.22 -0.24 12.93
C GLY A 43 1.92 -0.23 13.75
N LEU A 44 1.75 0.75 14.64
CA LEU A 44 0.55 0.89 15.45
C LEU A 44 -0.68 1.23 14.59
N ALA A 45 -0.56 2.22 13.68
CA ALA A 45 -1.65 2.58 12.78
C ALA A 45 -2.00 1.43 11.82
N ALA A 46 -0.98 0.72 11.32
CA ALA A 46 -1.19 -0.44 10.45
C ALA A 46 -1.95 -1.56 11.18
N ASN A 47 -1.58 -1.84 12.44
CA ASN A 47 -2.28 -2.80 13.28
C ASN A 47 -3.75 -2.39 13.49
N HIS A 48 -4.02 -1.12 13.81
CA HIS A 48 -5.39 -0.62 14.02
C HIS A 48 -6.32 -0.81 12.81
N VAL A 49 -5.79 -0.78 11.58
CA VAL A 49 -6.59 -1.00 10.37
C VAL A 49 -6.54 -2.44 9.84
N GLY A 50 -5.88 -3.35 10.58
CA GLY A 50 -5.72 -4.76 10.18
C GLY A 50 -4.82 -4.94 8.96
N GLY A 51 -3.80 -4.10 8.81
CA GLY A 51 -2.90 -4.07 7.66
C GLY A 51 -1.41 -4.08 8.03
N SER A 52 -0.59 -3.71 7.05
CA SER A 52 0.88 -3.68 7.16
C SER A 52 1.43 -2.28 6.99
N THR A 53 2.71 -2.07 7.31
CA THR A 53 3.32 -0.76 7.02
C THR A 53 3.50 -0.55 5.52
N ILE A 54 3.25 0.65 5.00
CA ILE A 54 3.52 0.94 3.57
C ILE A 54 5.02 0.82 3.25
N HIS A 55 5.87 1.07 4.24
CA HIS A 55 7.32 0.91 4.13
C HIS A 55 7.73 -0.53 3.76
N SER A 56 7.12 -1.52 4.41
CA SER A 56 7.37 -2.94 4.11
C SER A 56 6.67 -3.36 2.82
N GLU A 57 5.41 -2.99 2.63
CA GLU A 57 4.63 -3.42 1.47
C GLU A 57 5.21 -2.90 0.16
N ALA A 58 5.62 -1.63 0.12
CA ALA A 58 6.13 -0.97 -1.08
C ALA A 58 7.66 -0.88 -1.14
N SER A 59 8.41 -1.59 -0.28
CA SER A 59 9.89 -1.60 -0.29
C SER A 59 10.53 -0.20 -0.16
N LEU A 60 9.95 0.70 0.63
CA LEU A 60 10.36 2.12 0.68
C LEU A 60 11.72 2.35 1.37
N ARG A 61 12.25 1.34 2.07
CA ARG A 61 13.56 1.38 2.73
C ARG A 61 14.58 0.46 2.07
N THR A 62 14.22 -0.15 0.94
CA THR A 62 15.15 -0.95 0.13
C THR A 62 16.06 -0.03 -0.68
N LYS A 63 17.35 -0.39 -0.72
CA LYS A 63 18.34 0.32 -1.54
C LYS A 63 17.93 0.29 -3.01
N GLN A 64 17.72 1.47 -3.58
CA GLN A 64 17.12 1.63 -4.91
C GLN A 64 18.08 1.16 -6.03
N ASP A 65 19.38 1.40 -5.88
CA ASP A 65 20.40 0.85 -6.76
C ASP A 65 20.33 -0.69 -6.85
N VAL A 66 20.01 -1.38 -5.76
CA VAL A 66 19.82 -2.85 -5.79
C VAL A 66 18.49 -3.24 -6.41
N LEU A 67 17.38 -2.58 -6.04
CA LEU A 67 16.03 -2.93 -6.52
C LEU A 67 15.89 -2.77 -8.04
N TYR A 68 16.59 -1.80 -8.63
CA TYR A 68 16.51 -1.48 -10.06
C TYR A 68 17.60 -2.12 -10.91
N THR A 69 18.55 -2.88 -10.33
CA THR A 69 19.61 -3.56 -11.09
C THR A 69 19.28 -5.02 -11.38
N ASP A 70 19.80 -5.55 -12.48
CA ASP A 70 19.62 -6.96 -12.89
C ASP A 70 20.62 -7.90 -12.22
N THR A 71 20.84 -7.70 -10.92
CA THR A 71 21.56 -8.66 -10.09
C THR A 71 20.59 -9.71 -9.56
N PRO A 72 21.06 -10.93 -9.19
CA PRO A 72 20.21 -11.92 -8.54
C PRO A 72 19.49 -11.40 -7.30
N ALA A 73 20.16 -10.55 -6.51
CA ALA A 73 19.56 -9.89 -5.35
C ALA A 73 18.45 -8.90 -5.75
N GLY A 74 18.67 -8.10 -6.79
CA GLY A 74 17.65 -7.19 -7.34
C GLY A 74 16.43 -7.92 -7.88
N GLN A 75 16.64 -9.02 -8.61
CA GLN A 75 15.56 -9.88 -9.13
C GLN A 75 14.72 -10.47 -8.00
N GLN A 76 15.35 -10.98 -6.93
CA GLN A 76 14.61 -11.49 -5.77
C GLN A 76 13.78 -10.40 -5.08
N LEU A 77 14.34 -9.19 -4.93
CA LEU A 77 13.62 -8.07 -4.31
C LEU A 77 12.41 -7.63 -5.14
N ARG A 78 12.54 -7.63 -6.47
CA ARG A 78 11.44 -7.34 -7.40
C ARG A 78 10.37 -8.42 -7.34
N SER A 79 10.75 -9.69 -7.40
CA SER A 79 9.82 -10.82 -7.29
C SER A 79 9.02 -10.77 -5.98
N ASN A 80 9.66 -10.50 -4.84
CA ASN A 80 8.97 -10.34 -3.56
C ASN A 80 8.02 -9.12 -3.55
N LEU A 81 8.35 -8.06 -4.27
CA LEU A 81 7.50 -6.87 -4.39
C LEU A 81 6.31 -7.16 -5.30
N GLU A 82 6.52 -7.81 -6.44
CA GLU A 82 5.48 -8.28 -7.36
C GLU A 82 4.51 -9.22 -6.64
N GLU A 83 5.02 -10.21 -5.89
CA GLU A 83 4.21 -11.14 -5.11
C GLU A 83 3.31 -10.43 -4.10
N ARG A 84 3.83 -9.44 -3.35
CA ARG A 84 3.04 -8.68 -2.39
C ARG A 84 1.90 -7.88 -3.04
N TRP A 85 2.05 -7.48 -4.31
CA TRP A 85 1.11 -6.64 -5.04
C TRP A 85 0.33 -7.39 -6.13
N PHE A 86 0.57 -8.70 -6.27
CA PHE A 86 -0.11 -9.55 -7.23
C PHE A 86 -1.63 -9.52 -6.98
N GLY A 87 -2.39 -9.20 -8.04
CA GLY A 87 -3.85 -9.13 -7.97
C GLY A 87 -4.43 -7.94 -7.21
N ILE A 88 -3.61 -7.03 -6.66
CA ILE A 88 -4.10 -5.86 -5.91
C ILE A 88 -4.66 -4.78 -6.85
N SER A 89 -5.97 -4.57 -6.78
CA SER A 89 -6.69 -3.56 -7.56
C SER A 89 -7.00 -2.29 -6.75
N ALA A 90 -7.07 -2.37 -5.41
CA ALA A 90 -7.24 -1.22 -4.53
C ALA A 90 -6.20 -1.17 -3.39
N HIS A 91 -5.72 0.04 -3.11
CA HIS A 91 -4.83 0.33 -1.99
C HIS A 91 -5.38 1.48 -1.16
N ILE A 92 -5.56 1.23 0.14
CA ILE A 92 -5.95 2.23 1.13
C ILE A 92 -4.76 2.45 2.05
N SER A 93 -4.40 3.71 2.29
CA SER A 93 -3.40 4.05 3.32
C SER A 93 -4.01 4.97 4.37
N ASP A 94 -3.97 4.51 5.62
CA ASP A 94 -4.27 5.35 6.77
C ASP A 94 -3.10 6.27 7.11
N GLU A 95 -3.36 7.35 7.85
CA GLU A 95 -2.37 8.31 8.35
C GLU A 95 -1.37 8.78 7.27
N ILE A 96 -1.87 8.98 6.04
CA ILE A 96 -1.05 9.33 4.88
C ILE A 96 -0.22 10.62 5.09
N TYR A 97 -0.66 11.50 6.00
CA TYR A 97 0.03 12.73 6.38
C TYR A 97 1.40 12.50 7.03
N PHE A 98 1.70 11.27 7.48
CA PHE A 98 3.03 10.89 7.98
C PHE A 98 4.00 10.43 6.89
N LEU A 99 3.59 10.41 5.61
CA LEU A 99 4.48 10.15 4.49
C LEU A 99 5.04 11.44 3.92
N GLY A 100 6.37 11.46 3.72
CA GLY A 100 7.05 12.56 3.05
C GLY A 100 6.98 12.44 1.53
N ALA A 101 7.35 13.51 0.83
CA ALA A 101 7.40 13.52 -0.64
C ALA A 101 8.28 12.40 -1.23
N LEU A 102 9.38 12.06 -0.54
CA LEU A 102 10.25 10.95 -0.94
C LEU A 102 9.53 9.61 -0.84
N ASP A 103 8.76 9.36 0.23
CA ASP A 103 8.00 8.11 0.39
C ASP A 103 6.97 7.95 -0.74
N PHE A 104 6.25 9.03 -1.10
CA PHE A 104 5.33 9.01 -2.24
C PHE A 104 6.04 8.76 -3.57
N GLN A 105 7.20 9.38 -3.80
CA GLN A 105 7.99 9.16 -5.02
C GLN A 105 8.43 7.69 -5.11
N LEU A 106 8.99 7.15 -4.03
CA LEU A 106 9.45 5.76 -3.97
C LEU A 106 8.29 4.78 -4.11
N MET A 107 7.17 5.03 -3.43
CA MET A 107 5.95 4.24 -3.57
C MET A 107 5.50 4.22 -5.04
N SER A 108 5.38 5.39 -5.68
CA SER A 108 4.97 5.46 -7.09
C SER A 108 5.95 4.73 -8.02
N LYS A 109 7.26 4.80 -7.76
CA LYS A 109 8.29 4.12 -8.56
C LYS A 109 8.27 2.59 -8.35
N ASN A 110 8.22 2.14 -7.10
CA ASN A 110 8.26 0.72 -6.76
C ASN A 110 6.97 0.02 -7.18
N LEU A 111 5.79 0.62 -6.97
CA LEU A 111 4.52 0.02 -7.38
C LEU A 111 4.31 -0.02 -8.90
N ARG A 112 5.06 0.77 -9.68
CA ARG A 112 5.15 0.63 -11.13
C ARG A 112 6.02 -0.53 -11.58
N LEU A 113 6.96 -0.99 -10.75
CA LEU A 113 7.70 -2.22 -11.02
C LEU A 113 6.88 -3.47 -10.69
N ALA A 114 6.00 -3.35 -9.69
CA ALA A 114 5.22 -4.48 -9.18
C ALA A 114 3.99 -4.85 -10.04
N LYS A 115 3.71 -4.11 -11.11
CA LYS A 115 2.54 -4.21 -11.98
C LYS A 115 2.97 -4.25 -13.44
#